data_AF-A0AAP5I9S8-F1
#
_entry.id   AF-A0AAP5I9S8-F1
#
_cell.length_a   1.000
_cell.length_b   1.000
_cell.length_c   1.000
_cell.angle_alpha   90.00
_cell.angle_beta   90.00
_cell.angle_gamma   90.00
#
_symmetry.space_group_name_H-M   'P 1'
#
loop_
_entity.id
_entity.type
_entity.pdbx_description
1 polymer ?
#
loop_
_entity_poly.entity_id
_entity_poly.type
_entity_poly.pdbx_seq_one_letter_code
_entity_poly.pdbx_strand_id
1 'polypeptide(L)'
;MSEKTIESYGKGFLVLLLPISFLIIFLVATWKIWLAGILLVLFFNLWQYYKWQKWCVEVNPIFNQLVRENQGKITPIDLAIKGNFSGEKAKRYLLNKAREFGASALGSENDGQVYYFMTASALGSILDSSEPPKELPPHPVASVLPLLEPPELKHEQEQEQEQETESPPPQTTYEEVKQPLEKQLVFGSLIQSELAKRLNVYSSTVYKRREDPDFPEWSRGKDPDGIAWAYSRKTKEFFPQEDKKS
;
A
#
# COMPACT_ATOMS: atom_id res chain seq x y z
N MET A 1 -29.94 -17.22 55.12
CA MET A 1 -28.54 -17.28 54.64
C MET A 1 -28.04 -15.97 54.00
N SER A 2 -28.85 -15.20 53.26
CA SER A 2 -28.33 -14.07 52.44
C SER A 2 -27.91 -12.79 53.16
N GLU A 3 -28.31 -12.60 54.42
CA GLU A 3 -28.27 -11.33 55.14
C GLU A 3 -26.84 -10.84 55.46
N LYS A 4 -26.02 -11.74 56.03
CA LYS A 4 -24.62 -11.47 56.40
C LYS A 4 -23.74 -11.03 55.22
N THR A 5 -24.10 -11.41 54.00
CA THR A 5 -23.36 -11.06 52.78
C THR A 5 -23.51 -9.57 52.46
N ILE A 6 -24.70 -9.00 52.67
CA ILE A 6 -24.99 -7.59 52.36
C ILE A 6 -24.33 -6.66 53.39
N GLU A 7 -24.38 -7.00 54.68
CA GLU A 7 -23.68 -6.26 55.74
C GLU A 7 -22.16 -6.23 55.50
N SER A 8 -21.59 -7.38 55.10
CA SER A 8 -20.16 -7.51 54.79
C SER A 8 -19.76 -6.64 53.59
N TYR A 9 -20.54 -6.68 52.50
CA TYR A 9 -20.33 -5.82 51.33
C TYR A 9 -20.44 -4.33 51.68
N GLY A 10 -21.48 -3.92 52.43
CA GLY A 10 -21.65 -2.52 52.85
C GLY A 10 -20.49 -2.01 53.70
N LYS A 11 -20.01 -2.82 54.65
CA LYS A 11 -18.89 -2.45 55.53
C LYS A 11 -17.55 -2.40 54.78
N GLY A 12 -17.30 -3.35 53.88
CA GLY A 12 -16.14 -3.34 52.99
C GLY A 12 -16.13 -2.15 52.03
N PHE A 13 -17.28 -1.83 51.43
CA PHE A 13 -17.44 -0.68 50.55
C PHE A 13 -17.22 0.64 51.29
N LEU A 14 -17.71 0.79 52.53
CA LEU A 14 -17.50 1.99 53.34
C LEU A 14 -16.01 2.20 53.69
N VAL A 15 -15.28 1.12 54.01
CA VAL A 15 -13.83 1.15 54.25
C VAL A 15 -13.04 1.46 52.98
N LEU A 16 -13.51 1.02 51.80
CA LEU A 16 -12.91 1.34 50.51
C LEU A 16 -13.21 2.78 50.03
N LEU A 17 -14.40 3.31 50.35
CA LEU A 17 -14.82 4.67 49.97
C LEU A 17 -14.01 5.75 50.68
N LEU A 18 -13.57 5.51 51.92
CA LEU A 18 -12.83 6.48 52.71
C LEU A 18 -11.50 6.93 52.05
N PRO A 19 -10.55 6.02 51.69
CA PRO A 19 -9.33 6.42 50.97
C PRO A 19 -9.63 6.95 49.56
N ILE A 20 -10.67 6.45 48.88
CA ILE A 20 -11.08 6.96 47.56
C ILE A 20 -11.58 8.40 47.66
N SER A 21 -12.39 8.73 48.69
CA SER A 21 -12.87 10.10 48.89
C SER A 21 -11.71 11.05 49.24
N PHE A 22 -10.74 10.60 50.03
CA PHE A 22 -9.53 11.38 50.32
C PHE A 22 -8.68 11.61 49.06
N LEU A 23 -8.55 10.60 48.19
CA LEU A 23 -7.88 10.72 46.89
C LEU A 23 -8.59 11.73 45.97
N ILE A 24 -9.93 11.71 45.91
CA ILE A 24 -10.72 12.66 45.13
C ILE A 24 -10.58 14.08 45.69
N ILE A 25 -10.65 14.26 47.01
CA ILE A 25 -10.44 15.55 47.67
C ILE A 25 -9.02 16.08 47.37
N PHE A 26 -8.00 15.23 47.43
CA PHE A 26 -6.62 15.60 47.07
C PHE A 26 -6.49 15.98 45.59
N LEU A 27 -7.16 15.26 44.68
CA LEU A 27 -7.16 15.55 43.25
C LEU A 27 -7.86 16.89 42.94
N VAL A 28 -9.00 17.16 43.58
CA VAL A 28 -9.74 18.42 43.47
C VAL A 28 -8.97 19.58 44.14
N ALA A 29 -8.29 19.36 45.26
CA ALA A 29 -7.45 20.38 45.89
C ALA A 29 -6.22 20.74 45.02
N THR A 30 -5.60 19.73 44.38
CA THR A 30 -4.42 19.90 43.51
C THR A 30 -4.75 20.22 42.05
N TRP A 31 -6.02 20.46 41.69
CA TRP A 31 -6.46 20.65 40.30
C TRP A 31 -5.69 21.71 39.51
N LYS A 32 -5.24 22.79 40.16
CA LYS A 32 -4.41 23.84 39.54
C LYS A 32 -3.03 23.32 39.10
N ILE A 33 -2.45 22.37 39.85
CA ILE A 33 -1.16 21.73 39.54
C ILE A 33 -1.36 20.78 38.35
N TRP A 34 -2.45 20.01 38.34
CA TRP A 34 -2.83 19.17 37.21
C TRP A 34 -3.07 19.98 35.92
N LEU A 35 -3.80 21.10 35.99
CA LEU A 35 -3.98 22.01 34.85
C LEU A 35 -2.66 22.60 34.36
N ALA A 36 -1.77 23.03 35.26
CA ALA A 36 -0.44 23.52 34.88
C ALA A 36 0.40 22.42 34.19
N GLY A 37 0.35 21.18 34.70
CA GLY A 37 1.00 20.02 34.08
C GLY A 37 0.44 19.68 32.69
N ILE A 38 -0.89 19.68 32.53
CA ILE A 38 -1.56 19.46 31.24
C ILE A 38 -1.17 20.56 30.24
N LEU A 39 -1.17 21.83 30.65
CA LEU A 39 -0.81 22.96 29.79
C LEU A 39 0.68 22.90 29.39
N LEU A 40 1.57 22.52 30.31
CA LEU A 40 2.98 22.26 30.02
C LEU A 40 3.16 21.12 28.99
N VAL A 41 2.44 20.01 29.16
CA VAL A 41 2.47 18.85 28.24
C VAL A 41 1.95 19.23 26.85
N LEU A 42 0.85 20.00 26.77
CA LEU A 42 0.32 20.52 25.51
C LEU A 42 1.34 21.44 24.82
N PHE A 43 1.93 22.39 25.55
CA PHE A 43 2.96 23.29 25.01
C PHE A 43 4.18 22.52 24.51
N PHE A 44 4.66 21.53 25.28
CA PHE A 44 5.78 20.68 24.87
C PHE A 44 5.44 19.85 23.62
N ASN A 45 4.21 19.31 23.51
CA ASN A 45 3.76 18.57 22.33
C ASN A 45 3.73 19.47 21.08
N LEU A 46 3.12 20.65 21.16
CA LEU A 46 3.14 21.65 20.08
C LEU A 46 4.58 22.04 19.68
N TRP A 47 5.47 22.20 20.66
CA TRP A 47 6.88 22.51 20.41
C TRP A 47 7.63 21.37 19.71
N GLN A 48 7.42 20.11 20.14
CA GLN A 48 7.99 18.93 19.46
C GLN A 48 7.47 18.79 18.03
N TYR A 49 6.17 19.01 17.81
CA TYR A 49 5.57 19.02 16.48
C TYR A 49 6.18 20.11 15.59
N TYR A 50 6.31 21.34 16.10
CA TYR A 50 6.93 22.45 15.35
C TYR A 50 8.41 22.20 15.04
N LYS A 51 9.19 21.64 15.98
CA LYS A 51 10.58 21.22 15.72
C LYS A 51 10.65 20.12 14.66
N TRP A 52 9.75 19.14 14.69
CA TRP A 52 9.67 18.09 13.67
C TRP A 52 9.37 18.69 12.28
N GLN A 53 8.38 19.59 12.18
CA GLN A 53 8.05 20.27 10.92
C GLN A 53 9.24 21.05 10.35
N LYS A 54 9.95 21.83 11.18
CA LYS A 54 11.16 22.57 10.73
C LYS A 54 12.28 21.62 10.27
N TRP A 55 12.54 20.55 11.01
CA TRP A 55 13.52 19.54 10.63
C TRP A 55 13.12 18.80 9.34
N CYS A 56 11.83 18.51 9.12
CA CYS A 56 11.36 17.90 7.88
C CYS A 56 11.63 18.76 6.63
N VAL A 57 11.60 20.09 6.76
CA VAL A 57 11.96 21.03 5.67
C VAL A 57 13.47 21.01 5.42
N GLU A 58 14.29 20.98 6.47
CA GLU A 58 15.75 20.89 6.42
C GLU A 58 16.25 19.59 5.77
N VAL A 59 15.56 18.46 6.01
CA VAL A 59 15.89 17.15 5.43
C VAL A 59 15.39 16.99 3.99
N ASN A 60 14.38 17.75 3.56
CA ASN A 60 13.80 17.65 2.22
C ASN A 60 14.83 17.82 1.06
N PRO A 61 15.77 18.80 1.06
CA PRO A 61 16.82 18.86 0.04
C PRO A 61 17.74 17.63 0.03
N ILE A 62 18.10 17.10 1.21
CA ILE A 62 18.94 15.90 1.34
C ILE A 62 18.21 14.70 0.75
N PHE A 63 16.95 14.49 1.14
CA PHE A 63 16.08 13.46 0.56
C PHE A 63 15.99 13.56 -0.98
N ASN A 64 15.74 14.75 -1.52
CA ASN A 64 15.66 14.96 -2.97
C ASN A 64 16.99 14.67 -3.69
N GLN A 65 18.13 14.85 -3.02
CA GLN A 65 19.44 14.46 -3.53
C GLN A 65 19.59 12.93 -3.56
N LEU A 66 19.26 12.21 -2.47
CA LEU A 66 19.27 10.74 -2.45
C LEU A 66 18.31 10.14 -3.50
N VAL A 67 17.11 10.71 -3.69
CA VAL A 67 16.17 10.27 -4.74
C VAL A 67 16.81 10.34 -6.12
N ARG A 68 17.57 11.40 -6.41
CA ARG A 68 18.21 11.63 -7.71
C ARG A 68 19.42 10.73 -7.94
N GLU A 69 20.25 10.54 -6.91
CA GLU A 69 21.45 9.70 -6.98
C GLU A 69 21.11 8.21 -7.06
N ASN A 70 20.22 7.72 -6.19
CA ASN A 70 19.89 6.30 -6.05
C ASN A 70 18.65 5.86 -6.86
N GLN A 71 18.25 6.61 -7.89
CA GLN A 71 17.09 6.32 -8.75
C GLN A 71 15.80 6.00 -7.95
N GLY A 72 15.54 6.75 -6.87
CA GLY A 72 14.37 6.56 -6.00
C GLY A 72 14.48 5.46 -4.94
N LYS A 73 15.54 4.64 -4.90
CA LYS A 73 15.81 3.70 -3.80
C LYS A 73 16.45 4.41 -2.62
N ILE A 74 15.84 4.41 -1.44
CA ILE A 74 16.42 5.06 -0.24
C ILE A 74 16.32 4.13 0.99
N THR A 75 17.40 4.06 1.78
CA THR A 75 17.40 3.42 3.09
C THR A 75 17.41 4.46 4.22
N PRO A 76 16.84 4.15 5.40
CA PRO A 76 16.98 4.98 6.60
C PRO A 76 18.43 5.18 7.04
N ILE A 77 19.34 4.28 6.68
CA ILE A 77 20.75 4.31 7.07
C ILE A 77 21.51 5.34 6.21
N ASP A 78 21.34 5.29 4.89
CA ASP A 78 21.92 6.27 3.96
C ASP A 78 21.45 7.70 4.29
N LEU A 79 20.13 7.88 4.46
CA LEU A 79 19.56 9.18 4.85
C LEU A 79 20.06 9.66 6.23
N ALA A 80 20.24 8.75 7.19
CA ALA A 80 20.77 9.07 8.52
C ALA A 80 22.24 9.50 8.49
N ILE A 81 23.08 8.79 7.72
CA ILE A 81 24.50 9.10 7.56
C ILE A 81 24.66 10.43 6.82
N LYS A 82 24.03 10.57 5.66
CA LYS A 82 24.18 11.76 4.79
C LYS A 82 23.55 13.03 5.39
N GLY A 83 22.59 12.88 6.31
CA GLY A 83 22.02 13.98 7.09
C GLY A 83 22.57 14.16 8.51
N ASN A 84 23.50 13.30 8.96
CA ASN A 84 24.05 13.29 10.33
C ASN A 84 22.96 13.29 11.44
N PHE A 85 21.98 12.40 11.34
CA PHE A 85 20.92 12.25 12.35
C PHE A 85 20.55 10.79 12.63
N SER A 86 19.92 10.54 13.78
CA SER A 86 19.50 9.20 14.21
C SER A 86 18.62 8.48 13.17
N GLY A 87 18.93 7.22 12.91
CA GLY A 87 18.17 6.32 12.02
C GLY A 87 16.69 6.17 12.39
N GLU A 88 16.30 6.39 13.64
CA GLU A 88 14.87 6.45 14.01
C GLU A 88 14.17 7.64 13.33
N LYS A 89 14.81 8.81 13.32
CA LYS A 89 14.25 10.00 12.66
C LYS A 89 14.21 9.81 11.16
N ALA A 90 15.27 9.25 10.58
CA ALA A 90 15.32 8.88 9.17
C ALA A 90 14.18 7.91 8.79
N LYS A 91 13.97 6.86 9.59
CA LYS A 91 12.89 5.88 9.38
C LYS A 91 11.50 6.52 9.50
N ARG A 92 11.26 7.36 10.52
CA ARG A 92 9.98 8.08 10.69
C ARG A 92 9.73 9.07 9.54
N TYR A 93 10.77 9.76 9.06
CA TYR A 93 10.71 10.65 7.90
C TYR A 93 10.35 9.90 6.62
N LEU A 94 11.10 8.83 6.30
CA LEU A 94 10.87 8.01 5.10
C LEU A 94 9.52 7.32 5.13
N LEU A 95 9.06 6.81 6.27
CA LEU A 95 7.73 6.21 6.41
C LEU A 95 6.61 7.25 6.17
N ASN A 96 6.81 8.50 6.58
CA ASN A 96 5.85 9.57 6.29
C ASN A 96 5.89 9.99 4.81
N LYS A 97 7.08 10.20 4.24
CA LYS A 97 7.26 10.48 2.81
C LYS A 97 6.72 9.35 1.93
N ALA A 98 6.87 8.10 2.35
CA ALA A 98 6.34 6.96 1.62
C ALA A 98 4.80 6.97 1.56
N ARG A 99 4.14 7.40 2.65
CA ARG A 99 2.69 7.63 2.64
C ARG A 99 2.28 8.81 1.76
N GLU A 100 3.07 9.87 1.72
CA GLU A 100 2.82 11.06 0.87
C GLU A 100 2.99 10.76 -0.63
N PHE A 101 3.98 9.95 -1.00
CA PHE A 101 4.35 9.66 -2.40
C PHE A 101 3.96 8.25 -2.90
N GLY A 102 3.21 7.48 -2.12
CA GLY A 102 2.81 6.10 -2.49
C GLY A 102 3.97 5.12 -2.63
N ALA A 103 5.09 5.35 -1.93
CA ALA A 103 6.32 4.59 -2.09
C ALA A 103 6.25 3.21 -1.40
N SER A 104 6.74 2.17 -2.08
CA SER A 104 6.78 0.81 -1.54
C SER A 104 7.89 0.65 -0.49
N ALA A 105 7.51 0.31 0.74
CA ALA A 105 8.42 0.12 1.87
C ALA A 105 8.72 -1.38 2.08
N LEU A 106 9.69 -1.92 1.34
CA LEU A 106 10.07 -3.32 1.41
C LEU A 106 10.99 -3.58 2.61
N GLY A 107 10.62 -4.54 3.48
CA GLY A 107 11.53 -5.04 4.51
C GLY A 107 12.57 -5.97 3.87
N SER A 108 13.82 -5.53 3.75
CA SER A 108 14.92 -6.44 3.45
C SER A 108 15.32 -7.18 4.72
N GLU A 109 15.42 -8.49 4.64
CA GLU A 109 15.74 -9.37 5.77
C GLU A 109 17.15 -9.14 6.34
N ASN A 110 18.08 -8.64 5.51
CA ASN A 110 19.49 -8.39 5.89
C ASN A 110 19.91 -6.90 5.87
N ASP A 111 19.30 -6.05 5.04
CA ASP A 111 19.77 -4.67 4.77
C ASP A 111 18.81 -3.58 5.30
N GLY A 112 17.91 -3.96 6.20
CA GLY A 112 16.90 -3.06 6.76
C GLY A 112 15.77 -2.69 5.79
N GLN A 113 14.98 -1.69 6.17
CA GLN A 113 13.75 -1.35 5.45
C GLN A 113 14.03 -0.38 4.31
N VAL A 114 13.91 -0.84 3.06
CA VAL A 114 14.19 -0.08 1.83
C VAL A 114 12.90 0.56 1.31
N TYR A 115 12.97 1.83 0.92
CA TYR A 115 11.84 2.58 0.39
C TYR A 115 12.08 2.91 -1.08
N TYR A 116 11.12 2.56 -1.95
CA TYR A 116 11.18 2.78 -3.39
C TYR A 116 10.19 3.87 -3.83
N PHE A 117 10.73 5.05 -4.13
CA PHE A 117 9.99 6.25 -4.54
C PHE A 117 9.91 6.35 -6.07
N MET A 118 8.71 6.13 -6.64
CA MET A 118 8.49 6.24 -8.08
C MET A 118 8.75 7.68 -8.55
N THR A 119 9.83 7.85 -9.31
CA THR A 119 10.36 9.15 -9.75
C THR A 119 10.53 9.12 -11.26
N ALA A 120 10.37 10.26 -11.95
CA ALA A 120 10.47 10.33 -13.40
C ALA A 120 11.78 9.76 -13.98
N SER A 121 12.91 9.85 -13.25
CA SER A 121 14.19 9.23 -13.63
C SER A 121 14.20 7.70 -13.50
N ALA A 122 13.50 7.15 -12.52
CA ALA A 122 13.37 5.70 -12.33
C ALA A 122 12.37 5.09 -13.32
N LEU A 123 11.29 5.82 -13.63
CA LEU A 123 10.38 5.45 -14.72
C LEU A 123 11.07 5.57 -16.08
N GLY A 124 11.91 6.60 -16.27
CA GLY A 124 12.74 6.79 -17.46
C GLY A 124 13.69 5.61 -17.70
N SER A 125 14.47 5.20 -16.70
CA SER A 125 15.40 4.06 -16.88
C SER A 125 14.69 2.72 -17.11
N ILE A 126 13.49 2.51 -16.55
CA ILE A 126 12.66 1.34 -16.86
C ILE A 126 12.13 1.39 -18.31
N LEU A 127 11.77 2.57 -18.81
CA LEU A 127 11.27 2.75 -20.18
C LEU A 127 12.39 2.66 -21.22
N ASP A 128 13.55 3.28 -20.97
CA ASP A 128 14.78 3.11 -21.78
C ASP A 128 15.20 1.64 -21.85
N SER A 129 15.08 0.89 -20.74
CA SER A 129 15.37 -0.56 -20.69
C SER A 129 14.40 -1.42 -21.51
N SER A 130 13.37 -0.82 -22.13
CA SER A 130 12.47 -1.49 -23.09
C SER A 130 12.99 -1.41 -24.53
N GLU A 131 13.96 -0.52 -24.82
CA GLU A 131 14.59 -0.41 -26.14
C GLU A 131 15.89 -1.24 -26.15
N PRO A 132 16.10 -2.17 -27.11
CA PRO A 132 17.24 -3.08 -27.08
C PRO A 132 18.56 -2.30 -27.18
N PRO A 133 19.60 -2.62 -26.37
CA PRO A 133 20.82 -1.82 -26.27
C PRO A 133 21.52 -1.52 -27.59
N LYS A 134 21.24 -0.34 -28.13
CA LYS A 134 21.94 0.21 -29.29
C LYS A 134 23.24 0.85 -28.81
N GLU A 135 24.30 0.04 -28.76
CA GLU A 135 25.65 0.59 -28.88
C GLU A 135 25.70 1.52 -30.10
N LEU A 136 26.29 2.71 -29.95
CA LEU A 136 27.12 3.44 -30.92
C LEU A 136 27.59 4.78 -30.27
N PRO A 137 28.66 5.44 -30.78
CA PRO A 137 29.50 6.39 -30.03
C PRO A 137 29.00 7.86 -30.05
N PRO A 138 29.63 8.81 -29.31
CA PRO A 138 29.05 10.13 -29.04
C PRO A 138 29.26 11.19 -30.14
N HIS A 139 28.64 12.37 -29.91
CA HIS A 139 28.76 13.68 -30.60
C HIS A 139 27.62 14.02 -31.61
N PRO A 140 27.28 15.33 -31.87
CA PRO A 140 26.08 15.89 -31.23
C PRO A 140 25.23 16.90 -32.06
N VAL A 141 24.23 17.52 -31.40
CA VAL A 141 23.55 18.82 -31.71
C VAL A 141 22.45 18.87 -32.81
N ALA A 142 21.20 19.05 -32.32
CA ALA A 142 20.04 19.82 -32.83
C ALA A 142 19.65 19.90 -34.33
N SER A 143 18.33 19.72 -34.59
CA SER A 143 17.50 20.71 -35.33
C SER A 143 15.99 20.49 -35.12
N VAL A 144 15.18 21.45 -35.57
CA VAL A 144 13.77 21.72 -35.16
C VAL A 144 12.73 21.17 -36.17
N LEU A 145 11.48 20.98 -35.70
CA LEU A 145 10.19 20.82 -36.44
C LEU A 145 9.89 22.03 -37.39
N PRO A 146 8.78 22.12 -38.21
CA PRO A 146 7.50 21.35 -38.23
C PRO A 146 6.86 21.06 -39.64
N LEU A 147 5.54 20.71 -39.69
CA LEU A 147 4.44 21.46 -40.41
C LEU A 147 3.51 20.71 -41.46
N LEU A 148 2.17 20.70 -41.21
CA LEU A 148 0.95 20.62 -42.11
C LEU A 148 0.67 19.40 -43.07
N GLU A 149 -0.57 18.95 -43.43
CA GLU A 149 -1.93 19.05 -42.78
C GLU A 149 -3.07 18.01 -43.16
N PRO A 150 -3.77 17.99 -44.34
CA PRO A 150 -5.27 17.91 -44.40
C PRO A 150 -5.95 16.69 -45.18
N PRO A 151 -7.14 16.73 -45.90
CA PRO A 151 -8.35 15.93 -45.52
C PRO A 151 -9.19 15.21 -46.66
N GLU A 152 -10.53 15.02 -46.47
CA GLU A 152 -11.63 14.51 -47.37
C GLU A 152 -11.90 12.96 -47.38
N LEU A 153 -13.09 12.30 -47.46
CA LEU A 153 -14.52 12.51 -47.88
C LEU A 153 -14.88 11.78 -49.22
N LYS A 154 -16.04 11.11 -49.48
CA LYS A 154 -17.27 10.67 -48.73
C LYS A 154 -18.08 9.61 -49.59
N HIS A 155 -19.30 9.20 -49.17
CA HIS A 155 -20.40 8.47 -49.89
C HIS A 155 -20.29 6.90 -49.92
N GLU A 156 -21.25 6.12 -49.36
CA GLU A 156 -22.58 5.61 -49.85
C GLU A 156 -22.47 4.33 -50.76
N GLN A 157 -23.36 3.31 -50.75
CA GLN A 157 -24.77 3.22 -50.31
C GLN A 157 -25.25 1.77 -49.94
N GLU A 158 -26.26 1.67 -49.07
CA GLU A 158 -27.30 0.62 -48.81
C GLU A 158 -27.15 -0.88 -49.20
N GLN A 159 -27.31 -1.78 -48.20
CA GLN A 159 -28.31 -2.88 -48.22
C GLN A 159 -28.68 -3.37 -46.79
N GLU A 160 -29.68 -4.26 -46.66
CA GLU A 160 -30.53 -4.41 -45.46
C GLU A 160 -30.19 -5.56 -44.48
N GLN A 161 -30.67 -5.41 -43.23
CA GLN A 161 -30.94 -6.44 -42.21
C GLN A 161 -29.81 -7.39 -41.73
N GLU A 162 -29.22 -7.07 -40.57
CA GLU A 162 -29.31 -7.90 -39.35
C GLU A 162 -28.90 -7.06 -38.10
N GLN A 163 -29.52 -7.29 -36.94
CA GLN A 163 -29.29 -6.49 -35.71
C GLN A 163 -28.72 -7.32 -34.54
N GLU A 164 -27.86 -8.28 -34.85
CA GLU A 164 -27.06 -9.03 -33.87
C GLU A 164 -25.74 -9.46 -34.52
N THR A 165 -24.60 -8.91 -34.11
CA THR A 165 -23.29 -9.34 -34.63
C THR A 165 -22.16 -9.13 -33.62
N GLU A 166 -21.28 -10.12 -33.55
CA GLU A 166 -20.14 -10.22 -32.65
C GLU A 166 -18.83 -10.27 -33.48
N SER A 167 -17.72 -9.69 -32.97
CA SER A 167 -16.33 -9.99 -33.39
C SER A 167 -15.93 -9.60 -34.85
N PRO A 168 -14.69 -9.83 -35.31
CA PRO A 168 -13.36 -9.51 -34.73
C PRO A 168 -12.44 -8.83 -35.80
N PRO A 169 -11.08 -8.82 -35.74
CA PRO A 169 -10.13 -8.86 -34.62
C PRO A 169 -9.34 -7.52 -34.50
N PRO A 170 -8.36 -7.41 -33.56
CA PRO A 170 -6.97 -7.65 -33.97
C PRO A 170 -6.26 -8.70 -33.12
N GLN A 171 -5.32 -9.40 -33.73
CA GLN A 171 -4.42 -10.31 -33.02
C GLN A 171 -3.31 -9.50 -32.33
N THR A 172 -3.28 -9.50 -31.00
CA THR A 172 -2.04 -9.26 -30.25
C THR A 172 -1.64 -10.54 -29.53
N THR A 173 -0.69 -11.23 -30.14
CA THR A 173 0.20 -12.18 -29.46
C THR A 173 0.76 -11.51 -28.21
N TYR A 174 0.27 -11.88 -27.03
CA TYR A 174 1.01 -11.65 -25.79
C TYR A 174 2.03 -12.77 -25.66
N GLU A 175 3.30 -12.39 -25.81
CA GLU A 175 4.42 -13.32 -25.80
C GLU A 175 4.57 -14.07 -24.47
N GLU A 176 5.29 -15.19 -24.56
CA GLU A 176 5.64 -16.11 -23.50
C GLU A 176 6.58 -15.47 -22.45
N VAL A 177 6.08 -14.55 -21.62
CA VAL A 177 6.82 -14.04 -20.47
C VAL A 177 6.74 -15.04 -19.31
N LYS A 178 7.57 -16.08 -19.39
CA LYS A 178 7.85 -17.01 -18.28
C LYS A 178 8.54 -16.27 -17.12
N GLN A 179 7.76 -15.73 -16.20
CA GLN A 179 8.24 -15.32 -14.87
C GLN A 179 7.58 -16.18 -13.78
N PRO A 180 8.30 -16.45 -12.66
CA PRO A 180 8.06 -17.65 -11.86
C PRO A 180 6.77 -17.61 -11.05
N LEU A 181 5.91 -18.60 -11.31
CA LEU A 181 4.65 -18.86 -10.61
C LEU A 181 4.86 -18.99 -9.09
N GLU A 182 6.02 -19.51 -8.66
CA GLU A 182 6.39 -19.63 -7.25
C GLU A 182 6.34 -18.30 -6.49
N LYS A 183 6.70 -17.18 -7.11
CA LYS A 183 6.81 -15.88 -6.40
C LYS A 183 5.46 -15.25 -6.06
N GLN A 184 4.40 -15.60 -6.77
CA GLN A 184 3.05 -15.09 -6.50
C GLN A 184 2.28 -15.96 -5.49
N LEU A 185 2.74 -17.20 -5.24
CA LEU A 185 2.20 -18.09 -4.20
C LEU A 185 2.64 -17.69 -2.77
N VAL A 186 3.69 -16.88 -2.63
CA VAL A 186 4.30 -16.49 -1.33
C VAL A 186 3.32 -15.77 -0.38
N PHE A 187 2.26 -15.14 -0.90
CA PHE A 187 1.33 -14.34 -0.09
C PHE A 187 0.08 -15.09 0.40
N GLY A 188 -0.13 -16.34 0.00
CA GLY A 188 -1.27 -17.16 0.45
C GLY A 188 -2.67 -16.58 0.17
N SER A 189 -2.75 -15.52 -0.64
CA SER A 189 -3.97 -14.81 -0.98
C SER A 189 -3.80 -14.09 -2.32
N LEU A 190 -4.83 -14.12 -3.16
CA LEU A 190 -4.88 -13.49 -4.48
C LEU A 190 -5.97 -12.42 -4.52
N ILE A 191 -5.67 -11.29 -5.17
CA ILE A 191 -6.70 -10.29 -5.48
C ILE A 191 -7.57 -10.74 -6.66
N GLN A 192 -8.77 -10.18 -6.78
CA GLN A 192 -9.78 -10.56 -7.79
C GLN A 192 -9.24 -10.57 -9.24
N SER A 193 -8.36 -9.62 -9.60
CA SER A 193 -7.74 -9.53 -10.92
C SER A 193 -6.67 -10.60 -11.17
N GLU A 194 -6.05 -11.14 -10.12
CA GLU A 194 -5.03 -12.19 -10.22
C GLU A 194 -5.67 -13.57 -10.27
N LEU A 195 -6.69 -13.82 -9.43
CA LEU A 195 -7.50 -15.03 -9.54
C LEU A 195 -8.20 -15.10 -10.91
N ALA A 196 -8.68 -13.98 -11.44
CA ALA A 196 -9.26 -13.92 -12.78
C ALA A 196 -8.27 -14.33 -13.89
N LYS A 197 -7.02 -13.83 -13.83
CA LYS A 197 -5.94 -14.27 -14.73
C LYS A 197 -5.65 -15.77 -14.57
N ARG A 198 -5.53 -16.26 -13.33
CA ARG A 198 -5.18 -17.64 -13.00
C ARG A 198 -6.25 -18.66 -13.44
N LEU A 199 -7.53 -18.31 -13.31
CA LEU A 199 -8.67 -19.12 -13.79
C LEU A 199 -9.00 -18.90 -15.28
N ASN A 200 -8.24 -18.06 -15.99
CA ASN A 200 -8.47 -17.61 -17.37
C ASN A 200 -9.92 -17.13 -17.64
N VAL A 201 -10.39 -16.17 -16.83
CA VAL A 201 -11.73 -15.57 -16.93
C VAL A 201 -11.70 -14.06 -16.72
N TYR A 202 -12.75 -13.36 -17.12
CA TYR A 202 -12.92 -11.95 -16.77
C TYR A 202 -13.08 -11.75 -15.25
N SER A 203 -12.48 -10.67 -14.74
CA SER A 203 -12.57 -10.29 -13.32
C SER A 203 -14.01 -9.99 -12.87
N SER A 204 -14.90 -9.63 -13.80
CA SER A 204 -16.33 -9.47 -13.58
C SER A 204 -17.06 -10.79 -13.30
N THR A 205 -16.61 -11.91 -13.88
CA THR A 205 -17.14 -13.25 -13.59
C THR A 205 -16.77 -13.66 -12.16
N VAL A 206 -15.51 -13.45 -11.77
CA VAL A 206 -15.04 -13.70 -10.39
C VAL A 206 -15.76 -12.78 -9.40
N TYR A 207 -15.97 -11.49 -9.72
CA TYR A 207 -16.73 -10.55 -8.88
C TYR A 207 -18.13 -11.08 -8.56
N LYS A 208 -18.84 -11.55 -9.59
CA LYS A 208 -20.23 -12.04 -9.47
C LYS A 208 -20.30 -13.34 -8.66
N ARG A 209 -19.44 -14.32 -8.97
CA ARG A 209 -19.54 -15.68 -8.41
C ARG A 209 -18.90 -15.84 -7.02
N ARG A 210 -18.09 -14.90 -6.52
CA ARG A 210 -17.37 -15.03 -5.23
C ARG A 210 -18.26 -15.25 -3.99
N GLU A 211 -19.56 -15.01 -4.11
CA GLU A 211 -20.55 -15.14 -3.03
C GLU A 211 -21.49 -16.36 -3.26
N ASP A 212 -21.30 -17.10 -4.37
CA ASP A 212 -21.99 -18.36 -4.66
C ASP A 212 -21.45 -19.48 -3.74
N PRO A 213 -22.30 -20.41 -3.25
CA PRO A 213 -21.84 -21.54 -2.44
C PRO A 213 -20.89 -22.48 -3.22
N ASP A 214 -21.11 -22.62 -4.53
CA ASP A 214 -20.36 -23.53 -5.41
C ASP A 214 -19.02 -22.92 -5.89
N PHE A 215 -18.67 -21.70 -5.44
CA PHE A 215 -17.48 -20.98 -5.88
C PHE A 215 -16.15 -21.74 -5.64
N PRO A 216 -15.93 -22.45 -4.51
CA PRO A 216 -14.70 -23.23 -4.30
C PRO A 216 -14.56 -24.39 -5.29
N GLU A 217 -15.66 -25.04 -5.67
CA GLU A 217 -15.66 -26.13 -6.67
C GLU A 217 -15.51 -25.60 -8.10
N TRP A 218 -16.21 -24.51 -8.42
CA TRP A 218 -16.12 -23.84 -9.72
C TRP A 218 -14.71 -23.30 -10.00
N SER A 219 -14.07 -22.70 -8.99
CA SER A 219 -12.69 -22.22 -9.10
C SER A 219 -11.71 -23.37 -9.24
N ARG A 220 -11.83 -24.43 -8.43
CA ARG A 220 -11.06 -25.69 -8.59
C ARG A 220 -11.15 -26.27 -10.01
N GLY A 221 -12.33 -26.28 -10.62
CA GLY A 221 -12.55 -26.75 -12.00
C GLY A 221 -12.00 -25.83 -13.10
N LYS A 222 -11.44 -24.68 -12.75
CA LYS A 222 -10.80 -23.70 -13.66
C LYS A 222 -9.35 -23.37 -13.31
N ASP A 223 -8.87 -23.85 -12.16
CA ASP A 223 -7.54 -23.57 -11.64
C ASP A 223 -6.51 -24.59 -12.18
N PRO A 224 -5.37 -24.14 -12.74
CA PRO A 224 -4.38 -25.05 -13.33
C PRO A 224 -3.70 -25.98 -12.31
N ASP A 225 -3.65 -25.59 -11.04
CA ASP A 225 -3.12 -26.43 -9.95
C ASP A 225 -4.24 -27.16 -9.18
N GLY A 226 -5.51 -27.04 -9.63
CA GLY A 226 -6.67 -27.65 -8.98
C GLY A 226 -7.04 -27.05 -7.61
N ILE A 227 -6.60 -25.82 -7.32
CA ILE A 227 -6.87 -25.16 -6.03
C ILE A 227 -8.32 -24.63 -5.98
N ALA A 228 -9.05 -24.97 -4.92
CA ALA A 228 -10.31 -24.30 -4.59
C ALA A 228 -10.03 -22.95 -3.93
N TRP A 229 -10.76 -21.91 -4.32
CA TRP A 229 -10.57 -20.56 -3.79
C TRP A 229 -11.80 -20.10 -3.01
N ALA A 230 -11.57 -19.46 -1.85
CA ALA A 230 -12.61 -18.92 -0.98
C ALA A 230 -12.45 -17.41 -0.77
N TYR A 231 -13.55 -16.64 -0.85
CA TYR A 231 -13.51 -15.17 -0.76
C TYR A 231 -13.65 -14.66 0.67
N SER A 232 -12.67 -13.88 1.13
CA SER A 232 -12.70 -13.20 2.43
C SER A 232 -13.31 -11.80 2.30
N ARG A 233 -14.56 -11.61 2.75
CA ARG A 233 -15.16 -10.26 2.87
C ARG A 233 -14.35 -9.31 3.78
N LYS A 234 -13.51 -9.86 4.68
CA LYS A 234 -12.74 -9.10 5.68
C LYS A 234 -11.50 -8.41 5.07
N THR A 235 -10.83 -9.06 4.13
CA THR A 235 -9.63 -8.51 3.46
C THR A 235 -9.86 -8.16 1.99
N LYS A 236 -10.94 -8.67 1.39
CA LYS A 236 -11.31 -8.59 -0.04
C LYS A 236 -10.42 -9.42 -0.97
N GLU A 237 -9.68 -10.37 -0.44
CA GLU A 237 -8.85 -11.31 -1.19
C GLU A 237 -9.47 -12.72 -1.23
N PHE A 238 -8.92 -13.56 -2.11
CA PHE A 238 -9.25 -14.97 -2.26
C PHE A 238 -8.13 -15.82 -1.66
N PHE A 239 -8.48 -16.79 -0.83
CA PHE A 239 -7.54 -17.68 -0.14
C PHE A 239 -7.65 -19.10 -0.70
N PRO A 240 -6.55 -19.87 -0.77
CA PRO A 240 -6.59 -21.27 -1.14
C PRO A 240 -7.28 -22.07 -0.02
N GLN A 241 -8.35 -22.75 -0.37
CA GLN A 241 -9.02 -23.71 0.49
C GLN A 241 -8.44 -25.10 0.21
N GLU A 242 -7.38 -25.44 0.94
CA GLU A 242 -6.77 -26.77 0.88
C GLU A 242 -7.79 -27.84 1.30
N ASP A 243 -8.03 -28.81 0.41
CA ASP A 243 -8.77 -30.01 0.78
C ASP A 243 -7.95 -30.81 1.78
N LYS A 244 -8.55 -31.04 2.94
CA LYS A 244 -7.97 -31.87 4.01
C LYS A 244 -8.06 -33.35 3.61
N LYS A 245 -7.19 -33.80 2.69
CA LYS A 245 -6.96 -35.22 2.42
C LYS A 245 -6.55 -35.91 3.72
N SER A 246 -7.37 -36.87 4.12
CA SER A 246 -7.14 -37.78 5.25
C SER A 246 -6.31 -38.99 4.83
#